data_AF-A0A815PN65-F1
#
_entry.id   AF-A0A815PN65-F1
#
_cell.length_a   1.000
_cell.length_b   1.000
_cell.length_c   1.000
_cell.angle_alpha   90.00
_cell.angle_beta   90.00
_cell.angle_gamma   90.00
#
_symmetry.space_group_name_H-M   'P 1'
#
loop_
_entity.id
_entity.type
_entity.pdbx_description
1 polymer ?
#
loop_
_entity_poly.entity_id
_entity_poly.type
_entity_poly.pdbx_seq_one_letter_code
_entity_poly.pdbx_strand_id
1 'polypeptide(L)'
;MSQLYNNDTAGGYCYSTVYRIIQQYLQFKTTKDLSKSGRPRKLNNQQMKSIAFTLNNNSGISHEILSRYYNIDYRTIGRNLKQQTNIRSRKRIKA
;
A
#
# COMPACT_ATOMS: atom_id res chain seq x y z
N MET A 1 -0.17 -14.16 50.37
CA MET A 1 0.00 -13.55 49.03
C MET A 1 -1.01 -14.18 48.08
N SER A 2 -2.26 -13.73 48.12
CA SER A 2 -3.33 -14.24 47.25
C SER A 2 -3.14 -13.68 45.84
N GLN A 3 -2.92 -14.55 44.86
CA GLN A 3 -3.04 -14.16 43.46
C GLN A 3 -4.49 -13.78 43.20
N LEU A 4 -4.75 -12.49 42.99
CA LEU A 4 -6.02 -12.02 42.47
C LEU A 4 -6.14 -12.57 41.04
N TYR A 5 -6.89 -13.65 40.87
CA TYR A 5 -7.29 -14.14 39.58
C TYR A 5 -8.13 -13.04 38.92
N ASN A 6 -7.55 -12.32 37.97
CA ASN A 6 -8.31 -11.45 37.09
C ASN A 6 -9.23 -12.37 36.27
N ASN A 7 -10.53 -12.36 36.58
CA ASN A 7 -11.58 -13.16 35.93
C ASN A 7 -11.68 -12.92 34.41
N ASP A 8 -10.93 -11.97 33.87
CA ASP A 8 -10.88 -11.57 32.47
C ASP A 8 -9.73 -12.22 31.68
N THR A 9 -9.02 -13.18 32.27
CA THR A 9 -7.88 -13.84 31.62
C THR A 9 -7.99 -15.36 31.58
N ALA A 10 -7.85 -15.95 30.40
CA ALA A 10 -7.68 -17.39 30.21
C ALA A 10 -6.18 -17.69 30.12
N GLY A 11 -5.61 -18.30 31.16
CA GLY A 11 -4.20 -18.71 31.17
C GLY A 11 -3.19 -17.57 30.98
N GLY A 12 -3.51 -16.37 31.48
CA GLY A 12 -2.67 -15.18 31.35
C GLY A 12 -2.91 -14.34 30.08
N TYR A 13 -3.83 -14.74 29.21
CA TYR A 13 -4.22 -13.99 28.02
C TYR A 13 -5.60 -13.36 28.19
N CYS A 14 -5.79 -12.15 27.65
CA CYS A 14 -7.10 -11.50 27.61
C CYS A 14 -8.10 -12.32 26.79
N TYR A 15 -9.32 -12.52 27.30
CA TYR A 15 -10.37 -13.27 26.60
C TYR A 15 -10.69 -12.74 25.19
N SER A 16 -10.63 -11.42 24.98
CA SER A 16 -10.88 -10.82 23.67
C SER A 16 -9.89 -11.29 22.60
N THR A 17 -8.63 -11.52 23.00
CA THR A 17 -7.57 -12.02 22.13
C THR A 17 -7.82 -13.48 21.76
N VAL A 18 -8.15 -14.32 22.74
CA VAL A 18 -8.46 -15.74 22.53
C VAL A 18 -9.67 -15.88 21.60
N TYR A 19 -10.74 -15.13 21.87
CA TYR A 19 -11.93 -15.11 21.03
C TYR A 19 -11.63 -14.69 19.59
N ARG A 20 -10.83 -13.62 19.40
CA ARG A 20 -10.41 -13.15 18.07
C ARG A 20 -9.66 -14.24 17.29
N ILE A 21 -8.76 -14.96 17.95
CA ILE A 21 -7.99 -16.06 17.33
C ILE A 21 -8.91 -17.21 16.92
N ILE A 22 -9.84 -17.61 17.79
CA ILE A 22 -10.81 -18.67 17.48
C ILE A 22 -11.67 -18.28 16.29
N GLN A 23 -12.24 -17.07 16.30
CA GLN A 23 -13.07 -16.56 15.18
C GLN A 23 -12.29 -16.52 13.87
N GLN A 24 -11.04 -16.04 13.90
CA GLN A 24 -10.17 -16.03 12.74
C GLN A 24 -9.92 -17.46 12.21
N TYR A 25 -9.66 -18.42 13.09
CA TYR A 25 -9.46 -19.80 12.70
C TYR A 25 -10.74 -20.42 12.11
N LEU A 26 -11.90 -20.15 12.70
CA LEU A 26 -13.18 -20.65 12.17
C LEU A 26 -13.44 -20.16 10.74
N GLN A 27 -13.18 -18.88 10.47
CA GLN A 27 -13.42 -18.24 9.18
C GLN A 27 -12.36 -18.56 8.11
N PHE A 28 -11.07 -18.44 8.46
CA PHE A 28 -9.97 -18.48 7.48
C PHE A 28 -9.09 -19.74 7.60
N LYS A 29 -9.37 -20.62 8.57
CA LYS A 29 -8.59 -21.85 8.86
C LYS A 29 -7.09 -21.58 9.06
N THR A 30 -6.76 -20.39 9.54
CA THR A 30 -5.37 -19.97 9.77
C THR A 30 -5.23 -19.27 11.11
N THR A 31 -4.12 -19.55 11.79
CA THR A 31 -3.67 -18.84 13.00
C THR A 31 -2.63 -17.76 12.68
N LYS A 32 -2.16 -17.67 11.43
CA LYS A 32 -1.21 -16.63 11.00
C LYS A 32 -1.91 -15.28 10.92
N ASP A 33 -1.19 -14.21 11.22
CA ASP A 33 -1.71 -12.86 11.04
C ASP A 33 -2.09 -12.61 9.58
N LEU A 34 -3.32 -12.15 9.37
CA LEU A 34 -3.80 -11.76 8.06
C LEU A 34 -3.20 -10.41 7.66
N SER A 35 -2.95 -10.24 6.36
CA SER A 35 -2.50 -8.98 5.82
C SER A 35 -3.56 -7.91 6.07
N LYS A 36 -3.17 -6.83 6.75
CA LYS A 36 -4.04 -5.68 6.95
C LYS A 36 -4.12 -4.89 5.65
N SER A 37 -5.29 -4.33 5.36
CA SER A 37 -5.42 -3.34 4.29
C SER A 37 -4.48 -2.17 4.59
N GLY A 38 -3.56 -1.90 3.67
CA GLY A 38 -2.64 -0.78 3.76
C GLY A 38 -3.33 0.55 3.48
N ARG A 39 -2.59 1.66 3.68
CA ARG A 39 -3.09 3.00 3.31
C ARG A 39 -3.36 3.05 1.79
N PRO A 40 -4.49 3.64 1.36
CA PRO A 40 -4.75 3.83 -0.07
C PRO A 40 -3.65 4.64 -0.75
N ARG A 41 -3.34 4.29 -2.00
CA ARG A 41 -2.34 4.98 -2.81
C ARG A 41 -2.92 6.31 -3.33
N LYS A 42 -2.06 7.31 -3.47
CA LYS A 42 -2.43 8.62 -4.05
C LYS A 42 -2.82 8.52 -5.53
N LEU A 43 -2.25 7.57 -6.26
CA LEU A 43 -2.55 7.31 -7.67
C LEU A 43 -3.37 6.03 -7.80
N ASN A 44 -4.50 6.10 -8.49
CA ASN A 44 -5.26 4.93 -8.88
C ASN A 44 -4.57 4.20 -10.05
N ASN A 45 -4.84 2.91 -10.19
CA ASN A 45 -4.33 2.06 -11.27
C ASN A 45 -4.66 2.62 -12.67
N GLN A 46 -5.84 3.21 -12.86
CA GLN A 46 -6.22 3.80 -14.15
C GLN A 46 -5.40 5.06 -14.48
N GLN A 47 -5.19 5.93 -13.49
CA GLN A 47 -4.33 7.11 -13.64
C GLN A 47 -2.89 6.68 -13.94
N MET A 48 -2.40 5.64 -13.26
CA MET A 48 -1.07 5.09 -13.52
C MET A 48 -0.92 4.53 -14.93
N LYS A 49 -1.94 3.82 -15.45
CA LYS A 49 -1.95 3.35 -16.83
C LYS A 49 -1.89 4.50 -17.83
N SER A 50 -2.67 5.56 -17.60
CA SER A 50 -2.66 6.76 -18.44
C SER A 50 -1.28 7.43 -18.44
N ILE A 51 -0.70 7.66 -17.26
CA ILE A 51 0.64 8.23 -17.11
C ILE A 51 1.70 7.39 -17.84
N ALA A 52 1.66 6.07 -17.66
CA ALA A 52 2.60 5.14 -18.30
C ALA A 52 2.46 5.16 -19.84
N PHE A 53 1.23 5.20 -20.35
CA PHE A 53 0.96 5.31 -21.78
C PHE A 53 1.50 6.62 -22.36
N THR A 54 1.24 7.75 -21.71
CA THR A 54 1.73 9.07 -22.13
C THR A 54 3.26 9.12 -22.16
N LEU A 55 3.94 8.52 -21.18
CA LEU A 55 5.40 8.48 -21.14
C LEU A 55 6.01 7.52 -22.16
N ASN A 56 5.37 6.38 -22.44
CA ASN A 56 5.83 5.41 -23.43
C ASN A 56 5.74 5.94 -24.87
N ASN A 57 4.73 6.76 -25.18
CA ASN A 57 4.56 7.35 -26.51
C ASN A 57 5.48 8.55 -26.78
N ASN A 58 6.64 8.63 -26.09
CA ASN A 58 7.67 9.66 -26.28
C ASN A 58 7.12 11.10 -26.31
N SER A 59 6.08 11.39 -25.52
CA SER A 59 5.46 12.71 -25.48
C SER A 59 6.40 13.84 -25.03
N GLY A 60 7.56 13.51 -24.46
CA GLY A 60 8.51 14.48 -23.92
C GLY A 60 8.00 15.21 -22.68
N ILE A 61 6.84 14.81 -22.14
CA ILE A 61 6.19 15.44 -21.00
C ILE A 61 6.99 15.16 -19.73
N SER A 62 7.29 16.21 -18.99
CA SER A 62 7.98 16.10 -17.70
C SER A 62 7.05 15.59 -16.60
N HIS A 63 7.62 14.95 -15.58
CA HIS A 63 6.85 14.56 -14.39
C HIS A 63 6.24 15.77 -13.68
N GLU A 64 6.81 16.96 -13.84
CA GLU A 64 6.28 18.20 -13.26
C GLU A 64 4.95 18.61 -13.92
N ILE A 65 4.82 18.48 -15.24
CA ILE A 65 3.56 18.75 -15.94
C ILE A 65 2.49 17.75 -15.50
N LEU A 66 2.84 16.47 -15.42
CA LEU A 66 1.94 15.43 -14.92
C LEU A 66 1.53 15.67 -13.46
N SER A 67 2.45 16.20 -12.63
CA SER A 67 2.17 16.52 -11.23
C SER A 67 1.06 17.56 -11.06
N ARG A 68 1.04 18.56 -11.95
CA ARG A 68 0.02 19.61 -11.98
C ARG A 68 -1.33 19.07 -12.43
N TYR A 69 -1.34 18.21 -13.45
CA TYR A 69 -2.57 17.60 -13.97
C TYR A 69 -3.24 16.65 -12.95
N TYR A 70 -2.44 15.80 -12.31
CA TYR A 70 -2.94 14.82 -11.34
C TYR A 70 -2.98 15.34 -9.90
N ASN A 71 -2.59 16.59 -9.67
CA ASN A 71 -2.47 17.23 -8.34
C ASN A 71 -1.69 16.39 -7.32
N ILE A 72 -0.56 15.82 -7.75
CA ILE A 72 0.25 14.89 -6.94
C ILE A 72 1.72 15.23 -7.15
N ASP A 73 2.49 15.25 -6.06
CA ASP A 73 3.93 15.51 -6.10
C ASP A 73 4.66 14.70 -7.19
N TYR A 74 5.46 15.37 -7.99
CA TYR A 74 6.20 14.80 -9.12
C TYR A 74 7.09 13.61 -8.69
N ARG A 75 7.61 13.62 -7.45
CA ARG A 75 8.39 12.49 -6.92
C ARG A 75 7.52 11.26 -6.68
N THR A 76 6.26 11.44 -6.30
CA THR A 76 5.30 10.35 -6.13
C THR A 76 5.01 9.67 -7.46
N ILE A 77 4.85 10.44 -8.54
CA ILE A 77 4.72 9.91 -9.90
C ILE A 77 5.97 9.10 -10.29
N GLY A 78 7.16 9.69 -10.11
CA GLY A 78 8.43 9.00 -10.41
C GLY A 78 8.67 7.71 -9.61
N ARG A 79 8.31 7.69 -8.31
CA ARG A 79 8.40 6.47 -7.48
C ARG A 79 7.44 5.39 -7.95
N ASN A 80 6.18 5.73 -8.23
CA ASN A 80 5.19 4.75 -8.70
C ASN A 80 5.56 4.19 -10.07
N LEU A 81 6.07 5.02 -10.98
CA LEU A 81 6.54 4.56 -12.27
C LEU A 81 7.68 3.55 -12.11
N LYS A 82 8.69 3.83 -11.28
CA LYS A 82 9.78 2.88 -11.01
C LYS A 82 9.31 1.56 -10.41
N GLN A 83 8.26 1.57 -9.59
CA GLN A 83 7.73 0.38 -8.93
C GLN A 83 6.80 -0.45 -9.81
N GLN A 84 5.97 0.19 -10.64
CA GLN A 84 4.93 -0.49 -11.43
C GLN A 84 5.33 -0.75 -12.87
N THR A 85 6.31 -0.01 -13.39
CA THR A 85 6.70 -0.08 -14.79
C THR A 85 8.23 -0.12 -14.88
N ASN A 86 8.79 -0.93 -15.77
CA ASN A 86 10.23 -0.83 -16.09
C ASN A 86 10.58 0.46 -16.87
N ILE A 87 9.67 1.43 -16.92
CA ILE A 87 9.78 2.67 -17.66
C ILE A 87 10.68 3.61 -16.86
N ARG A 88 11.89 3.83 -17.37
CA ARG A 88 12.79 4.88 -16.91
C ARG A 88 12.51 6.12 -17.74
N SER A 89 12.13 7.23 -17.10
CA SER A 89 12.07 8.54 -17.75
C SER A 89 13.45 8.84 -18.35
N ARG A 90 13.57 8.86 -19.69
CA ARG A 90 14.82 9.20 -20.35
C ARG A 90 15.08 10.70 -20.16
N LYS A 91 16.30 11.05 -19.73
CA LYS A 91 16.74 12.45 -19.75
C LYS A 91 16.81 12.91 -21.20
N ARG A 92 16.29 14.10 -21.48
CA ARG A 92 16.44 14.75 -22.79
C ARG A 92 17.94 14.98 -23.02
N ILE A 93 18.49 14.42 -24.10
CA ILE A 93 19.85 14.73 -24.55
C ILE A 93 19.78 16.17 -25.08
N LYS A 94 20.60 17.08 -24.55
CA LYS A 94 20.76 18.42 -25.12
C LYS A 94 21.44 18.25 -26.50
N ALA A 95 20.84 18.86 -27.51
CA ALA A 95 21.46 19.00 -28.83
C ALA A 95 22.70 19.90 -28.74
#